data_AF-A0A7C1PC59-F1
#
_entry.id   AF-A0A7C1PC59-F1
#
_cell.length_a   1.000
_cell.length_b   1.000
_cell.length_c   1.000
_cell.angle_alpha   90.00
_cell.angle_beta   90.00
_cell.angle_gamma   90.00
#
_symmetry.space_group_name_H-M   'P 1'
#
loop_
_entity.id
_entity.type
_entity.pdbx_description
1 polymer ?
#
loop_
_entity_poly.entity_id
_entity_poly.type
_entity_poly.pdbx_seq_one_letter_code
_entity_poly.pdbx_strand_id
1 'polypeptide(L)'
;MDPTLVAAGFSAYFLLLVISYMLLSNPDIDQVWGGLLLALSLLVVVIPSYYVVEEYQKLFIEFITGNTLAFAILIFFAWLFLYTFLKLLRPAKGLFSSGCAEEVIYITIAAYGALHGAYFLVANMPLGVALAVILLHLFICREVLKLAMRVRRMERF
;
A
#
# COMPACT_ATOMS: atom_id res chain seq x y z
N MET A 1 -20.86 7.72 3.42
CA MET A 1 -20.98 6.56 2.51
C MET A 1 -21.80 5.47 3.18
N ASP A 2 -22.38 4.54 2.41
CA ASP A 2 -23.10 3.40 2.98
C ASP A 2 -22.10 2.30 3.41
N PRO A 3 -21.80 2.15 4.70
CA PRO A 3 -20.83 1.16 5.19
C PRO A 3 -21.21 -0.28 4.80
N THR A 4 -22.47 -0.51 4.43
CA THR A 4 -22.94 -1.83 3.98
C THR A 4 -22.29 -2.26 2.66
N LEU A 5 -21.95 -1.33 1.76
CA LEU A 5 -21.33 -1.67 0.47
C LEU A 5 -19.88 -2.13 0.63
N VAL A 6 -19.11 -1.47 1.49
CA VAL A 6 -17.73 -1.89 1.83
C VAL A 6 -17.76 -3.22 2.59
N ALA A 7 -18.68 -3.38 3.55
CA ALA A 7 -18.85 -4.65 4.26
C ALA A 7 -19.25 -5.79 3.32
N ALA A 8 -20.15 -5.55 2.37
CA ALA A 8 -20.53 -6.53 1.36
C ALA A 8 -19.36 -6.92 0.44
N GLY A 9 -18.55 -5.95 0.02
CA GLY A 9 -17.35 -6.18 -0.79
C GLY A 9 -16.32 -7.08 -0.07
N PHE A 10 -15.99 -6.76 1.19
CA PHE A 10 -15.09 -7.62 1.98
C PHE A 10 -15.70 -8.99 2.27
N SER A 11 -17.01 -9.07 2.54
CA SER A 11 -17.69 -10.35 2.77
C SER A 11 -17.65 -11.25 1.53
N ALA A 12 -17.88 -10.67 0.34
CA ALA A 12 -17.76 -11.37 -0.93
C ALA A 12 -16.31 -11.84 -1.18
N TYR A 13 -15.32 -10.99 -0.85
CA TYR A 13 -13.91 -11.38 -0.91
C TYR A 13 -13.60 -12.61 -0.04
N PHE A 14 -14.03 -12.60 1.23
CA PHE A 14 -13.85 -13.73 2.14
C PHE A 14 -14.56 -14.99 1.65
N LEU A 15 -15.80 -14.87 1.15
CA LEU A 15 -16.53 -15.99 0.60
C LEU A 15 -15.79 -16.63 -0.58
N LEU A 16 -15.25 -15.81 -1.49
CA LEU A 16 -14.47 -16.31 -2.63
C LEU A 16 -13.19 -17.01 -2.17
N LEU A 17 -12.48 -16.49 -1.18
CA LEU A 17 -11.30 -17.17 -0.61
C LEU A 17 -11.66 -18.54 -0.02
N VAL A 18 -12.78 -18.64 0.69
CA VAL A 18 -13.26 -19.90 1.27
C VAL A 18 -13.62 -20.90 0.18
N ILE A 19 -14.36 -20.47 -0.85
CA ILE A 19 -14.71 -21.33 -1.99
C ILE A 19 -13.46 -21.77 -2.74
N SER A 20 -12.53 -20.85 -3.03
CA SER A 20 -11.24 -21.19 -3.64
C SER A 20 -10.48 -22.22 -2.84
N TYR A 21 -10.42 -22.07 -1.52
CA TYR A 21 -9.77 -23.03 -0.64
C TYR A 21 -10.42 -24.41 -0.75
N MET A 22 -11.74 -24.49 -0.65
CA MET A 22 -12.50 -25.76 -0.77
C MET A 22 -12.25 -26.46 -2.11
N LEU A 23 -12.24 -25.70 -3.22
CA LEU A 23 -11.98 -26.25 -4.55
C LEU A 23 -10.52 -26.71 -4.70
N LEU A 24 -9.56 -25.96 -4.14
CA LEU A 24 -8.15 -26.31 -4.19
C LEU A 24 -7.84 -27.55 -3.34
N SER A 25 -8.51 -27.70 -2.19
CA SER A 25 -8.30 -28.83 -1.28
C SER A 25 -8.95 -30.12 -1.79
N ASN A 26 -10.06 -30.02 -2.53
CA ASN A 26 -10.77 -31.20 -3.02
C ASN A 26 -9.98 -31.96 -4.10
N PRO A 27 -9.69 -33.27 -3.92
CA PRO A 27 -8.94 -34.08 -4.86
C PRO A 27 -9.65 -34.32 -6.20
N ASP A 28 -10.99 -34.32 -6.22
CA ASP A 28 -11.82 -34.63 -7.38
C ASP A 28 -11.98 -33.45 -8.34
N ILE A 29 -11.62 -32.25 -7.90
CA ILE A 29 -11.77 -31.01 -8.66
C ILE A 29 -10.41 -30.55 -9.19
N ASP A 30 -10.37 -30.10 -10.44
CA ASP A 30 -9.18 -29.51 -11.04
C ASP A 30 -8.78 -28.22 -10.29
N GLN A 31 -7.48 -28.11 -9.97
CA GLN A 31 -6.88 -26.99 -9.25
C GLN A 31 -7.05 -25.67 -9.99
N VAL A 32 -7.20 -25.71 -11.32
CA VAL A 32 -7.39 -24.53 -12.17
C VAL A 32 -8.59 -23.71 -11.71
N TRP A 33 -9.71 -24.35 -11.34
CA TRP A 33 -10.92 -23.63 -10.91
C TRP A 33 -10.73 -22.89 -9.59
N GLY A 34 -10.11 -23.56 -8.61
CA GLY A 34 -9.80 -22.95 -7.33
C GLY A 34 -8.80 -21.80 -7.45
N GLY A 35 -7.78 -21.95 -8.31
CA GLY A 35 -6.79 -20.92 -8.60
C GLY A 35 -7.37 -19.71 -9.34
N LEU A 36 -8.27 -19.94 -10.30
CA LEU A 36 -8.95 -18.88 -11.04
C LEU A 36 -9.87 -18.06 -10.14
N LEU A 37 -10.65 -18.72 -9.27
CA LEU A 37 -11.44 -18.05 -8.24
C LEU A 37 -10.57 -17.25 -7.26
N LEU A 38 -9.38 -17.77 -6.93
CA LEU A 38 -8.43 -17.10 -6.05
C LEU A 38 -7.94 -15.79 -6.69
N ALA A 39 -7.59 -15.83 -7.98
CA ALA A 39 -7.19 -14.64 -8.73
C ALA A 39 -8.35 -13.63 -8.89
N LEU A 40 -9.57 -14.10 -9.14
CA LEU A 40 -10.75 -13.23 -9.24
C LEU A 40 -11.10 -12.55 -7.93
N SER A 41 -10.77 -13.14 -6.79
CA SER A 41 -11.00 -12.51 -5.49
C SER A 41 -10.20 -11.20 -5.32
N LEU A 42 -9.10 -10.99 -6.07
CA LEU A 42 -8.42 -9.69 -6.14
C LEU A 42 -9.36 -8.59 -6.64
N LEU A 43 -10.15 -8.84 -7.68
CA LEU A 43 -11.06 -7.84 -8.25
C LEU A 43 -12.11 -7.40 -7.22
N VAL A 44 -12.55 -8.35 -6.39
CA VAL A 44 -13.59 -8.11 -5.37
C VAL A 44 -13.05 -7.32 -4.18
N VAL A 45 -11.76 -7.42 -3.85
CA VAL A 45 -11.14 -6.63 -2.76
C VAL A 45 -10.65 -5.26 -3.23
N VAL A 46 -10.28 -5.11 -4.51
CA VAL A 46 -9.76 -3.84 -5.06
C VAL A 46 -10.82 -2.74 -5.01
N ILE A 47 -12.07 -3.04 -5.37
CA ILE A 47 -13.17 -2.06 -5.38
C ILE A 47 -13.43 -1.46 -3.98
N PRO A 48 -13.73 -2.25 -2.92
CA PRO A 48 -13.94 -1.71 -1.58
C PRO A 48 -12.67 -1.06 -1.02
N SER A 49 -11.48 -1.58 -1.35
CA SER A 49 -10.22 -0.96 -0.92
C SER A 49 -10.01 0.43 -1.54
N TYR A 50 -10.33 0.60 -2.83
CA TYR A 50 -10.26 1.90 -3.50
C TYR A 50 -11.16 2.93 -2.81
N TYR A 51 -12.40 2.57 -2.51
CA TYR A 51 -13.34 3.48 -1.83
C TYR A 51 -12.87 3.88 -0.43
N VAL A 52 -12.38 2.92 0.35
CA VAL A 52 -11.80 3.21 1.66
C VAL A 52 -10.65 4.21 1.51
N VAL A 53 -9.74 3.99 0.56
CA VAL A 53 -8.62 4.90 0.32
C VAL A 53 -9.07 6.28 -0.13
N GLU A 54 -10.07 6.37 -1.01
CA GLU A 54 -10.62 7.64 -1.46
C GLU A 54 -11.21 8.44 -0.30
N GLU A 55 -11.98 7.80 0.60
CA GLU A 55 -12.52 8.46 1.79
C GLU A 55 -11.42 8.89 2.77
N TYR A 56 -10.45 8.02 3.05
CA TYR A 56 -9.31 8.36 3.90
C TYR A 56 -8.48 9.49 3.29
N GLN A 57 -8.29 9.50 1.96
CA GLN A 57 -7.58 10.56 1.27
C GLN A 57 -8.34 11.88 1.36
N LYS A 58 -9.67 11.88 1.19
CA LYS A 58 -10.50 13.09 1.37
C LYS A 58 -10.41 13.62 2.80
N LEU A 59 -10.60 12.77 3.80
CA LEU A 59 -10.45 13.15 5.21
C LEU A 59 -9.05 13.70 5.51
N PHE A 60 -8.02 13.08 4.96
CA PHE A 60 -6.63 13.51 5.15
C PHE A 60 -6.37 14.87 4.49
N ILE A 61 -6.86 15.06 3.25
CA ILE A 61 -6.77 16.35 2.55
C ILE A 61 -7.55 17.42 3.30
N GLU A 62 -8.77 17.13 3.75
CA GLU A 62 -9.60 18.08 4.51
C GLU A 62 -8.96 18.44 5.85
N PHE A 63 -8.41 17.45 6.57
CA PHE A 63 -7.68 17.68 7.81
C PHE A 63 -6.43 18.54 7.59
N ILE A 64 -5.67 18.27 6.53
CA ILE A 64 -4.45 19.03 6.22
C ILE A 64 -4.75 20.44 5.72
N THR A 65 -5.74 20.60 4.84
CA THR A 65 -6.11 21.90 4.27
C THR A 65 -6.88 22.77 5.26
N GLY A 66 -7.70 22.17 6.12
CA GLY A 66 -8.40 22.84 7.22
C GLY A 66 -7.52 23.15 8.44
N ASN A 67 -6.31 22.57 8.53
CA ASN A 67 -5.41 22.76 9.66
C ASN A 67 -3.99 23.09 9.19
N THR A 68 -3.71 24.39 9.08
CA THR A 68 -2.39 24.93 8.67
C THR A 68 -1.24 24.41 9.53
N LEU A 69 -1.47 24.12 10.82
CA LEU A 69 -0.47 23.55 11.72
C LEU A 69 -0.14 22.10 11.35
N ALA A 70 -1.15 21.28 11.03
CA ALA A 70 -0.95 19.90 10.61
C ALA A 70 -0.15 19.81 9.30
N PHE A 71 -0.44 20.69 8.35
CA PHE A 71 0.33 20.77 7.09
C PHE A 71 1.79 21.20 7.34
N ALA A 72 2.01 22.21 8.19
CA ALA A 72 3.35 22.66 8.54
C ALA A 72 4.17 21.56 9.24
N ILE A 73 3.54 20.79 10.14
CA ILE A 73 4.17 19.65 10.81
C ILE A 73 4.54 18.56 9.79
N LEU A 74 3.66 18.25 8.85
CA LEU A 74 3.93 17.24 7.81
C LEU A 74 5.12 17.63 6.92
N ILE A 75 5.15 18.90 6.46
CA ILE A 75 6.28 19.45 5.70
C ILE A 75 7.56 19.41 6.53
N PHE A 76 7.49 19.77 7.81
CA PHE A 76 8.64 19.77 8.70
C PHE A 76 9.24 18.37 8.88
N PHE A 77 8.42 17.35 9.11
CA PHE A 77 8.89 15.97 9.21
C PHE A 77 9.46 15.43 7.90
N ALA A 78 8.79 15.72 6.77
CA ALA A 78 9.30 15.35 5.45
C ALA A 78 10.66 16.02 5.17
N TRP A 79 10.83 17.28 5.58
CA TRP A 79 12.09 18.02 5.48
C TRP A 79 13.18 17.37 6.33
N LEU A 80 12.88 17.06 7.59
CA LEU A 80 13.83 16.49 8.53
C LEU A 80 14.33 15.11 8.05
N PHE A 81 13.42 14.30 7.52
CA PHE A 81 13.75 13.03 6.88
C PHE A 81 14.64 13.23 5.64
N LEU A 82 14.23 14.11 4.72
CA LEU A 82 14.96 14.31 3.46
C LEU A 82 16.35 14.92 3.67
N TYR A 83 16.48 15.87 4.61
CA TYR A 83 17.77 16.44 5.00
C TYR A 83 18.70 15.37 5.59
N THR A 84 18.18 14.55 6.52
CA THR A 84 18.96 13.47 7.14
C THR A 84 19.38 12.43 6.10
N PHE A 85 18.46 12.06 5.20
CA PHE A 85 18.71 11.11 4.11
C PHE A 85 19.75 11.62 3.11
N LEU A 86 19.64 12.87 2.65
CA LEU A 86 20.63 13.50 1.76
C LEU A 86 22.00 13.62 2.42
N LYS A 87 22.04 13.90 3.73
CA LYS A 87 23.28 13.90 4.52
C LYS A 87 23.90 12.50 4.62
N LEU A 88 23.07 11.47 4.73
CA LEU A 88 23.50 10.06 4.78
C LEU A 88 24.05 9.56 3.44
N LEU A 89 23.49 10.06 2.32
CA LEU A 89 23.87 9.66 0.96
C LEU A 89 25.18 10.27 0.46
N ARG A 90 25.85 11.14 1.23
CA ARG A 90 27.11 11.77 0.80
C ARG A 90 28.16 10.72 0.37
N PRO A 91 28.57 10.68 -0.91
CA PRO A 91 29.90 10.22 -1.26
C PRO A 91 30.88 11.27 -0.73
N ALA A 92 32.04 10.82 -0.24
CA ALA A 92 33.15 11.70 0.08
C ALA A 92 33.46 12.66 -1.09
N LYS A 93 33.58 13.96 -0.77
CA LYS A 93 34.11 15.09 -1.54
C LYS A 93 33.06 16.11 -2.03
N GLY A 94 33.26 17.34 -1.54
CA GLY A 94 32.39 18.48 -1.72
C GLY A 94 32.31 18.95 -3.17
N LEU A 95 31.07 19.17 -3.60
CA LEU A 95 30.77 19.86 -4.86
C LEU A 95 30.88 21.38 -4.70
N PHE A 96 30.88 21.89 -3.47
CA PHE A 96 30.97 23.31 -3.17
C PHE A 96 32.08 23.56 -2.15
N SER A 97 32.97 24.50 -2.45
CA SER A 97 34.23 24.77 -1.72
C SER A 97 34.07 25.46 -0.37
N SER A 98 32.84 25.73 0.08
CA SER A 98 32.58 26.31 1.40
C SER A 98 31.44 25.58 2.10
N GLY A 99 31.69 25.10 3.31
CA GLY A 99 30.75 24.29 4.09
C GLY A 99 29.40 24.97 4.33
N CYS A 100 29.38 26.31 4.43
CA CYS A 100 28.16 27.08 4.69
C CYS A 100 27.25 27.18 3.44
N ALA A 101 27.83 27.42 2.25
CA ALA A 101 27.04 27.46 1.01
C ALA A 101 26.49 26.08 0.63
N GLU A 102 27.28 25.03 0.89
CA GLU A 102 26.87 23.66 0.64
C GLU A 102 25.69 23.24 1.53
N GLU A 103 25.72 23.58 2.83
CA GLU A 103 24.62 23.32 3.75
C GLU A 103 23.33 24.07 3.38
N VAL A 104 23.43 25.33 2.97
CA VAL A 104 22.27 26.12 2.52
C VAL A 104 21.62 25.49 1.28
N ILE A 105 22.42 25.00 0.32
CA ILE A 105 21.90 24.29 -0.86
C ILE A 105 21.17 23.01 -0.45
N TYR A 106 21.75 22.22 0.45
CA TYR A 106 21.10 20.99 0.93
C TYR A 106 19.80 21.27 1.69
N ILE A 107 19.78 22.28 2.56
CA ILE A 107 18.58 22.71 3.28
C ILE A 107 17.49 23.13 2.29
N THR A 108 17.85 23.87 1.25
CA THR A 108 16.92 24.37 0.23
C THR A 108 16.36 23.22 -0.62
N ILE A 109 17.22 22.30 -1.07
CA ILE A 109 16.80 21.10 -1.81
C ILE A 109 15.92 20.21 -0.93
N ALA A 110 16.27 20.03 0.34
CA ALA A 110 15.46 19.28 1.28
C ALA A 110 14.09 19.94 1.51
N ALA A 111 14.02 21.27 1.59
CA ALA A 111 12.77 22.00 1.79
C ALA A 111 11.86 21.89 0.57
N TYR A 112 12.44 22.08 -0.62
CA TYR A 112 11.72 21.95 -1.88
C TYR A 112 11.25 20.51 -2.13
N GLY A 113 12.13 19.54 -1.86
CA GLY A 113 11.82 18.11 -1.97
C GLY A 113 10.82 17.62 -0.94
N ALA A 114 10.78 18.17 0.27
CA ALA A 114 9.77 17.86 1.27
C ALA A 114 8.39 18.41 0.90
N LEU A 115 8.34 19.65 0.40
CA LEU A 115 7.09 20.28 -0.05
C LEU A 115 6.49 19.51 -1.25
N HIS A 116 7.29 19.22 -2.27
CA HIS A 116 6.84 18.45 -3.43
C HIS A 116 6.65 16.97 -3.12
N GLY A 117 7.48 16.39 -2.25
CA GLY A 117 7.37 15.01 -1.80
C GLY A 117 6.10 14.76 -1.01
N ALA A 118 5.74 15.65 -0.09
CA ALA A 118 4.47 15.58 0.64
C ALA A 118 3.28 15.65 -0.32
N TYR A 119 3.30 16.59 -1.27
CA TYR A 119 2.26 16.69 -2.29
C TYR A 119 2.17 15.43 -3.16
N PHE A 120 3.31 14.90 -3.61
CA PHE A 120 3.38 13.67 -4.39
C PHE A 120 2.89 12.45 -3.61
N LEU A 121 3.20 12.37 -2.32
CA LEU A 121 2.80 11.25 -1.44
C LEU A 121 1.29 11.26 -1.22
N VAL A 122 0.69 12.43 -1.03
CA VAL A 122 -0.77 12.60 -0.93
C VAL A 122 -1.46 12.30 -2.26
N ALA A 123 -0.88 12.75 -3.38
CA ALA A 123 -1.45 12.54 -4.72
C ALA A 123 -1.39 11.07 -5.17
N ASN A 124 -0.34 10.33 -4.79
CA ASN A 124 -0.13 8.94 -5.17
C ASN A 124 -0.52 7.93 -4.08
N MET A 125 -1.14 8.38 -2.99
CA MET A 125 -1.65 7.51 -1.93
C MET A 125 -2.54 6.36 -2.47
N PRO A 126 -3.45 6.59 -3.44
CA PRO A 126 -4.23 5.51 -4.05
C PRO A 126 -3.38 4.42 -4.71
N LEU A 127 -2.30 4.83 -5.40
CA LEU A 127 -1.39 3.90 -6.06
C LEU A 127 -0.60 3.07 -5.05
N GLY A 128 -0.11 3.71 -3.98
CA GLY A 128 0.61 3.04 -2.90
C GLY A 128 -0.26 2.00 -2.19
N VAL A 129 -1.52 2.34 -1.91
CA VAL A 129 -2.44 1.37 -1.29
C VAL A 129 -2.86 0.28 -2.26
N ALA A 130 -3.10 0.58 -3.54
CA ALA A 130 -3.37 -0.45 -4.55
C ALA A 130 -2.24 -1.49 -4.62
N LEU A 131 -0.98 -1.02 -4.61
CA LEU A 131 0.19 -1.90 -4.56
C LEU A 131 0.22 -2.75 -3.28
N ALA A 132 -0.05 -2.14 -2.12
CA ALA A 132 -0.10 -2.85 -0.85
C ALA A 132 -1.19 -3.92 -0.82
N VAL A 133 -2.38 -3.62 -1.36
CA VAL A 133 -3.50 -4.56 -1.49
C VAL A 133 -3.13 -5.73 -2.40
N ILE A 134 -2.48 -5.47 -3.54
CA ILE A 134 -2.00 -6.53 -4.44
C ILE A 134 -0.98 -7.42 -3.72
N LEU A 135 0.01 -6.84 -3.03
CA LEU A 135 1.04 -7.60 -2.32
C LEU A 135 0.44 -8.45 -1.19
N LEU A 136 -0.48 -7.86 -0.41
CA LEU A 136 -1.20 -8.57 0.64
C LEU A 136 -2.04 -9.70 0.07
N HIS A 137 -2.75 -9.44 -1.04
CA HIS A 137 -3.56 -10.44 -1.72
C HIS A 137 -2.72 -11.61 -2.24
N LEU A 138 -1.58 -11.34 -2.88
CA LEU A 138 -0.64 -12.37 -3.33
C LEU A 138 -0.11 -13.21 -2.16
N PHE A 139 0.17 -12.58 -1.01
CA PHE A 139 0.57 -13.28 0.20
C PHE A 139 -0.53 -14.23 0.71
N ILE A 140 -1.77 -13.74 0.79
CA ILE A 140 -2.94 -14.56 1.17
C ILE A 140 -3.11 -15.73 0.20
N CYS A 141 -3.03 -15.48 -1.11
CA CYS A 141 -3.14 -16.50 -2.14
C CYS A 141 -2.11 -17.62 -1.97
N ARG A 142 -0.85 -17.26 -1.67
CA ARG A 142 0.22 -18.22 -1.40
C ARG A 142 -0.11 -19.11 -0.20
N GLU A 143 -0.59 -18.54 0.89
CA GLU A 143 -0.90 -19.31 2.10
C GLU A 143 -2.15 -20.19 1.91
N VAL A 144 -3.20 -19.69 1.23
CA VAL A 144 -4.38 -20.49 0.88
C VAL A 144 -4.00 -21.69 0.01
N LEU A 145 -3.19 -21.48 -1.03
CA LEU A 145 -2.72 -22.55 -1.90
C LEU A 145 -1.89 -23.58 -1.13
N LYS A 146 -0.96 -23.13 -0.29
CA LYS A 146 -0.12 -24.00 0.54
C LYS A 146 -0.94 -24.85 1.50
N LEU A 147 -1.96 -24.25 2.13
CA LEU A 147 -2.87 -24.94 3.04
C LEU A 147 -3.71 -25.97 2.30
N ALA A 148 -4.31 -25.59 1.16
CA ALA A 148 -5.15 -26.47 0.36
C ALA A 148 -4.36 -27.68 -0.18
N MET A 149 -3.15 -27.45 -0.70
CA MET A 149 -2.28 -28.52 -1.18
C MET A 149 -1.79 -29.46 -0.07
N ARG A 150 -1.65 -28.95 1.16
CA ARG A 150 -1.36 -29.80 2.31
C ARG A 150 -2.54 -30.73 2.62
N VAL A 151 -3.76 -30.22 2.67
CA VAL A 151 -4.97 -31.02 2.93
C VAL A 151 -5.20 -32.05 1.82
N ARG A 152 -5.15 -31.61 0.55
CA ARG A 152 -5.34 -32.49 -0.60
C ARG A 152 -4.36 -33.67 -0.65
N ARG A 153 -3.13 -33.48 -0.15
CA ARG A 153 -2.16 -34.58 -0.04
C ARG A 153 -2.57 -35.58 1.03
N MET A 154 -3.12 -35.14 2.16
CA MET A 154 -3.55 -36.06 3.24
C MET A 154 -4.73 -36.92 2.80
N GLU A 155 -5.68 -36.38 2.04
CA GLU A 155 -6.86 -37.13 1.58
C GLU A 155 -6.56 -38.16 0.48
N ARG A 156 -5.37 -38.09 -0.15
CA ARG A 156 -4.94 -39.08 -1.15
C ARG A 156 -4.24 -40.30 -0.53
N PHE A 157 -3.98 -40.29 0.77
CA PHE A 157 -3.41 -41.41 1.53
C PHE A 157 -4.47 -42.04 2.43
#